data_AF-A0A098QZ09-F1
#
_entry.id   AF-A0A098QZ09-F1
#
_cell.length_a   1.000
_cell.length_b   1.000
_cell.length_c   1.000
_cell.angle_alpha   90.00
_cell.angle_beta   90.00
_cell.angle_gamma   90.00
#
_symmetry.space_group_name_H-M   'P 1'
#
loop_
_entity.id
_entity.type
_entity.pdbx_description
1 polymer ?
#
loop_
_entity_poly.entity_id
_entity_poly.type
_entity_poly.pdbx_seq_one_letter_code
_entity_poly.pdbx_strand_id
1 'polypeptide(L)' 'MEYNEYYLLPREDRWLLKTPGVIKPLKTFQDLSAAREFARRLEQNQEARVRVQLQTGEWKGLAHV' A
#
# COMPACT_ATOMS: atom_id res chain seq x y z
N MET A 1 -10.69 16.74 -7.21
CA MET A 1 -10.63 16.03 -5.92
C MET A 1 -9.38 15.17 -5.97
N GLU A 2 -8.33 15.55 -5.25
CA GLU A 2 -7.12 14.72 -5.14
C GLU A 2 -7.45 13.58 -4.18
N TYR A 3 -7.52 12.36 -4.69
CA TYR A 3 -7.60 11.17 -3.86
C TYR A 3 -6.26 10.99 -3.14
N ASN A 4 -6.29 10.68 -1.84
CA ASN A 4 -5.06 10.35 -1.11
C ASN A 4 -4.50 9.03 -1.66
N GLU A 5 -3.42 9.09 -2.44
CA GLU A 5 -2.79 7.89 -2.98
C GLU A 5 -1.76 7.33 -1.97
N TYR A 6 -1.75 6.00 -1.81
CA TYR A 6 -0.78 5.29 -1.00
C TYR A 6 -0.15 4.15 -1.79
N TYR A 7 1.12 3.90 -1.53
CA TYR A 7 1.90 2.82 -2.11
C TYR A 7 2.21 1.77 -1.07
N LEU A 8 1.85 0.53 -1.40
CA LEU A 8 2.21 -0.65 -0.63
C LEU A 8 3.37 -1.38 -1.34
N LEU A 9 4.53 -1.41 -0.70
CA LEU A 9 5.78 -1.89 -1.27
C LEU A 9 6.30 -3.10 -0.51
N PRO A 10 6.68 -4.20 -1.19
CA PRO A 10 7.38 -5.31 -0.57
C PRO A 10 8.85 -4.90 -0.34
N ARG A 11 9.39 -5.27 0.80
CA ARG A 11 10.81 -5.06 1.14
C ARG A 11 11.29 -6.23 1.99
N GLU A 12 12.19 -7.04 1.43
CA GLU A 12 12.78 -8.21 2.11
C GLU A 12 11.67 -9.06 2.76
N ASP A 13 11.51 -8.97 4.09
CA ASP A 13 10.53 -9.73 4.88
C ASP A 13 9.36 -8.88 5.42
N ARG A 14 9.08 -7.73 4.81
CA ARG A 14 8.01 -6.83 5.27
C ARG A 14 7.35 -6.07 4.13
N TRP A 15 6.19 -5.50 4.43
CA TRP A 15 5.43 -4.62 3.56
C TRP A 15 5.41 -3.20 4.14
N LEU A 16 5.69 -2.23 3.28
CA LEU A 16 5.77 -0.82 3.63
C LEU A 16 4.61 -0.08 2.99
N LEU A 17 3.80 0.60 3.79
CA LEU A 17 2.83 1.56 3.29
C LEU A 17 3.42 2.96 3.39
N LYS A 18 3.43 3.70 2.29
CA LYS A 18 3.91 5.09 2.24
C LYS A 18 3.09 5.93 1.28
N THR A 19 3.16 7.24 1.41
CA THR A 19 2.61 8.16 0.42
C THR A 19 3.60 8.40 -0.73
N PRO A 20 3.11 8.71 -1.95
CA PRO A 20 3.95 9.13 -3.06
C PRO A 20 4.84 10.31 -2.66
N GLY A 21 6.11 10.31 -3.08
CA GLY A 21 7.05 11.38 -2.77
C GLY A 21 7.61 11.38 -1.34
N VAL A 22 7.10 10.53 -0.43
CA VAL A 22 7.62 10.43 0.94
C VAL A 22 8.59 9.25 1.06
N ILE A 23 9.76 9.51 1.65
CA ILE A 23 10.82 8.50 1.83
C ILE A 23 10.47 7.55 2.97
N LYS A 24 9.93 8.08 4.07
CA LYS A 24 9.60 7.28 5.26
C LYS A 24 8.27 6.53 5.07
N PRO A 25 8.22 5.24 5.44
CA PRO A 25 6.95 4.52 5.46
C PRO A 25 6.05 5.09 6.57
N LEU A 26 4.78 5.26 6.25
CA LEU A 26 3.73 5.60 7.21
C LEU A 26 3.53 4.43 8.19
N LYS A 27 3.54 3.21 7.64
CA LYS A 27 3.37 1.98 8.42
C LYS A 27 4.09 0.81 7.78
N THR A 28 4.48 -0.14 8.60
CA THR A 28 5.16 -1.36 8.18
C THR A 28 4.42 -2.59 8.70
N PHE A 29 4.35 -3.64 7.92
CA PHE A 29 3.66 -4.89 8.23
C PHE A 29 4.60 -6.06 7.97
N GLN A 30 4.56 -7.09 8.80
CA GLN A 30 5.32 -8.32 8.52
C GLN A 30 4.66 -9.11 7.40
N ASP A 31 3.33 -9.21 7.43
CA ASP A 31 2.56 -10.03 6.49
C ASP A 31 1.80 -9.19 5.45
N LEU A 32 1.71 -9.72 4.22
CA LEU A 32 0.90 -9.14 3.15
C LEU A 32 -0.58 -9.05 3.56
N SER A 33 -1.10 -10.06 4.26
CA SER A 33 -2.52 -10.09 4.65
C SER A 33 -2.89 -8.90 5.55
N ALA A 34 -2.04 -8.62 6.56
CA ALA A 34 -2.23 -7.47 7.44
C ALA A 34 -2.10 -6.14 6.70
N ALA A 35 -1.14 -6.05 5.77
CA ALA A 35 -0.96 -4.87 4.93
C ALA A 35 -2.17 -4.60 4.02
N ARG A 36 -2.74 -5.67 3.43
CA ARG A 36 -3.94 -5.60 2.58
C ARG A 36 -5.17 -5.20 3.37
N GLU A 37 -5.38 -5.77 4.55
CA GLU A 37 -6.52 -5.41 5.39
C GLU A 37 -6.47 -3.92 5.77
N PHE A 38 -5.30 -3.42 6.14
CA PHE A 38 -5.11 -2.00 6.46
C PHE A 38 -5.33 -1.11 5.22
N ALA A 39 -4.75 -1.48 4.08
CA ALA A 39 -4.96 -0.78 2.81
C ALA A 39 -6.44 -0.71 2.41
N ARG A 40 -7.18 -1.80 2.58
CA ARG A 40 -8.62 -1.86 2.25
C ARG A 40 -9.43 -0.94 3.15
N ARG A 41 -9.11 -0.88 4.44
CA ARG A 41 -9.73 0.07 5.38
C ARG A 41 -9.40 1.52 5.02
N LEU A 42 -8.20 1.79 4.50
CA LEU A 42 -7.81 3.11 4.01
C LEU A 42 -8.64 3.54 2.80
N GLU A 43 -8.75 2.67 1.78
CA GLU A 43 -9.55 2.95 0.58
C GLU A 43 -11.02 3.23 0.94
N GLN A 44 -11.56 2.52 1.93
CA GLN A 44 -12.95 2.68 2.38
C GLN A 44 -13.21 3.93 3.24
N ASN A 45 -12.26 4.33 4.09
CA ASN A 45 -12.49 5.41 5.07
C ASN A 45 -12.06 6.80 4.60
N GLN A 46 -11.08 6.89 3.69
CA GLN A 46 -10.42 8.17 3.37
C GLN A 46 -10.50 8.56 1.90
N GLU A 47 -11.37 7.91 1.12
CA GLU A 47 -11.39 8.02 -0.35
C GLU A 47 -9.95 7.92 -0.90
N ALA A 48 -9.22 6.93 -0.39
CA ALA A 48 -7.83 6.73 -0.71
C ALA A 48 -7.70 5.72 -1.84
N ARG A 49 -6.64 5.84 -2.65
CA ARG A 49 -6.29 4.83 -3.66
C ARG A 49 -5.02 4.13 -3.25
N VAL A 50 -5.05 2.81 -3.09
CA VAL A 50 -3.85 2.04 -2.75
C VAL A 50 -3.33 1.31 -3.98
N ARG A 51 -2.09 1.61 -4.36
CA ARG A 51 -1.34 0.83 -5.35
C ARG A 51 -0.37 -0.09 -4.65
N VAL A 52 -0.35 -1.35 -5.06
CA VAL A 52 0.56 -2.35 -4.52
C VAL A 52 1.62 -2.64 -5.57
N GLN A 53 2.88 -2.55 -5.20
CA GLN A 53 3.97 -3.09 -6.01
C GLN A 53 4.16 -4.57 -5.67
N LEU A 54 4.28 -5.42 -6.67
CA LEU A 54 4.65 -6.82 -6.47
C LEU A 54 6.18 -6.94 -6.38
N GLN A 55 6.67 -8.06 -5.84
CA GLN A 55 8.11 -8.34 -5.81
C GLN A 55 8.75 -8.35 -7.22
N THR A 56 7.93 -8.61 -8.26
CA THR A 56 8.32 -8.54 -9.68
C THR A 56 8.52 -7.11 -10.19
N GLY A 57 8.18 -6.09 -9.39
CA GLY A 57 8.23 -4.69 -9.77
C GLY A 57 6.95 -4.16 -10.42
N GLU A 58 6.00 -5.06 -10.74
CA GLU A 58 4.70 -4.70 -11.32
C GLU A 58 3.81 -3.96 -10.32
N TRP A 59 3.02 -3.01 -10.80
CA TRP A 59 2.05 -2.29 -9.99
C TRP A 59 0.64 -2.77 -10.27
N LYS A 60 -0.08 -3.14 -9.21
CA LYS A 60 -1.48 -3.55 -9.28
C LYS A 60 -2.34 -2.74 -8.30
N GLY A 61 -3.62 -2.61 -8.61
CA GLY A 61 -4.59 -2.13 -7.63
C GLY A 61 -4.79 -3.18 -6.54
N LEU A 62 -5.19 -2.75 -5.33
CA LEU A 62 -5.40 -3.65 -4.19
C LEU A 62 -6.35 -4.82 -4.48
N ALA A 63 -7.33 -4.62 -5.37
CA ALA A 63 -8.29 -5.64 -5.79
C ALA A 63 -7.69 -6.76 -6.69
N HIS A 64 -6.48 -6.57 -7.22
CA HIS A 64 -5.84 -7.48 -8.19
C HIS A 64 -4.53 -8.09 -7.66
N VAL A 65 -4.28 -7.97 -6.34
CA VAL A 65 -3.16 -8.55 -5.60
C VAL A 65 -3.59 -9.78 -4.82
#